data_AF-A0A429HTW9-F1
#
_entry.id   AF-A0A429HTW9-F1
#
_cell.length_a   1.000
_cell.length_b   1.000
_cell.length_c   1.000
_cell.angle_alpha   90.00
_cell.angle_beta   90.00
_cell.angle_gamma   90.00
#
_symmetry.space_group_name_H-M   'P 1'
#
loop_
_entity.id
_entity.type
_entity.pdbx_description
1 polymer ?
#
loop_
_entity_poly.entity_id
_entity_poly.type
_entity_poly.pdbx_seq_one_letter_code
_entity_poly.pdbx_strand_id
1 'polypeptide(L)'
;IFVIDVAGGDDIPRKGGPGVTTADLLVINKTDLAPYVGVDLEGMARDAKAQRGDLPVVFTSLKAEGGVRPVSDWVRTRLADWTAGPA
;
A
#
# COMPACT_ATOMS: atom_id res chain seq x y z
N ILE A 1 -4.32 -7.50 3.92
CA ILE A 1 -3.28 -6.78 3.13
C ILE A 1 -3.57 -7.01 1.65
N PHE A 2 -3.61 -5.95 0.85
CA PHE A 2 -3.69 -6.04 -0.61
C PHE A 2 -2.50 -5.31 -1.22
N VAL A 3 -1.88 -5.90 -2.24
CA VAL A 3 -0.65 -5.39 -2.84
C VAL A 3 -0.89 -5.17 -4.32
N ILE A 4 -0.58 -3.95 -4.78
CA ILE A 4 -0.52 -3.58 -6.18
C ILE A 4 0.90 -3.11 -6.49
N ASP A 5 1.22 -3.00 -7.78
CA ASP A 5 2.51 -2.47 -8.19
C ASP A 5 2.36 -1.37 -9.25
N VAL A 6 3.33 -0.47 -9.26
CA VAL A 6 3.41 0.68 -10.16
C VAL A 6 3.52 0.27 -11.63
N ALA A 7 4.12 -0.88 -11.94
CA ALA A 7 4.24 -1.35 -13.32
C ALA A 7 2.91 -1.84 -13.92
N GLY A 8 1.91 -2.13 -13.07
CA GLY A 8 0.54 -2.43 -13.48
C GLY A 8 -0.29 -1.23 -13.94
N GLY A 9 0.27 -0.01 -13.86
CA GLY A 9 -0.40 1.25 -14.18
C GLY A 9 -0.89 2.01 -12.94
N ASP A 10 -1.21 3.29 -13.12
CA ASP A 10 -1.59 4.23 -12.05
C ASP A 10 -3.09 4.24 -11.71
N ASP A 11 -3.92 3.56 -12.51
CA ASP A 11 -5.38 3.64 -12.41
C ASP A 11 -6.01 2.62 -11.44
N ILE A 12 -5.22 1.69 -10.91
CA ILE A 12 -5.72 0.63 -10.02
C ILE A 12 -6.35 1.22 -8.74
N PRO A 13 -5.72 2.18 -8.03
CA PRO A 13 -6.37 2.86 -6.92
C PRO A 13 -7.69 3.50 -7.33
N ARG A 14 -7.74 4.20 -8.48
CA ARG A 14 -8.94 4.88 -8.99
C ARG A 14 -10.12 3.95 -9.26
N LYS A 15 -9.84 2.70 -9.69
CA LYS A 15 -10.87 1.69 -9.97
C LYS A 15 -11.64 1.22 -8.72
N GLY A 16 -11.08 1.39 -7.51
CA GLY A 16 -11.82 1.17 -6.26
C GLY A 16 -12.32 -0.27 -6.03
N GLY A 17 -11.64 -1.28 -6.60
CA GLY A 17 -12.00 -2.68 -6.36
C GLY A 17 -11.90 -3.07 -4.88
N PRO A 18 -12.50 -4.21 -4.46
CA PRO A 18 -12.58 -4.59 -3.05
C PRO A 18 -11.21 -4.68 -2.36
N GLY A 19 -10.17 -5.12 -3.07
CA GLY A 19 -8.81 -5.10 -2.53
C GLY A 19 -8.30 -3.70 -2.16
N VAL A 20 -8.68 -2.67 -2.90
CA VAL A 20 -8.32 -1.26 -2.62
C VAL A 20 -9.20 -0.68 -1.53
N THR A 21 -10.50 -0.95 -1.53
CA THR A 21 -11.46 -0.28 -0.64
C THR A 21 -11.58 -0.93 0.73
N THR A 22 -11.35 -2.24 0.88
CA THR A 22 -11.63 -2.96 2.13
C THR A 22 -10.41 -3.56 2.82
N ALA A 23 -9.26 -3.68 2.15
CA ALA A 23 -8.09 -4.26 2.79
C ALA A 23 -7.56 -3.38 3.94
N ASP A 24 -7.23 -4.00 5.07
CA ASP A 24 -6.68 -3.31 6.26
C ASP A 24 -5.38 -2.54 5.98
N LEU A 25 -4.63 -2.94 4.95
CA LEU A 25 -3.44 -2.28 4.44
C LEU A 25 -3.38 -2.44 2.92
N LEU A 26 -3.24 -1.32 2.22
CA LEU A 26 -2.88 -1.29 0.79
C LEU A 26 -1.38 -1.01 0.67
N VAL A 27 -0.69 -1.83 -0.11
CA VAL A 27 0.72 -1.62 -0.45
C VAL A 27 0.83 -1.32 -1.94
N ILE A 28 1.45 -0.20 -2.27
CA ILE A 28 1.79 0.22 -3.63
C ILE A 28 3.29 0.03 -3.78
N ASN A 29 3.68 -1.09 -4.37
CA ASN A 29 5.07 -1.52 -4.47
C ASN A 29 5.72 -1.10 -5.81
N LYS A 30 7.05 -1.23 -5.88
CA LYS A 30 7.88 -0.91 -7.05
C LYS A 30 7.86 0.58 -7.41
N THR A 31 7.82 1.46 -6.40
CA THR A 31 7.82 2.92 -6.62
C THR A 31 9.05 3.42 -7.39
N ASP A 32 10.16 2.68 -7.34
CA ASP A 32 11.37 2.93 -8.13
C ASP A 32 11.14 2.84 -9.64
N LEU A 33 10.07 2.17 -10.08
CA LEU A 33 9.74 2.04 -11.49
C LEU A 33 8.97 3.24 -12.05
N ALA A 34 8.40 4.11 -11.21
CA ALA A 34 7.52 5.20 -11.64
C ALA A 34 8.11 6.09 -12.77
N PRO A 35 9.39 6.50 -12.74
CA PRO A 35 10.00 7.31 -13.80
C PRO A 35 10.10 6.59 -15.15
N TYR A 36 10.06 5.25 -15.17
CA TYR A 36 10.26 4.43 -16.37
C TYR A 36 8.95 4.00 -17.01
N VAL A 37 7.83 4.05 -16.27
CA VAL A 37 6.50 3.65 -16.75
C VAL A 37 5.51 4.82 -16.83
N GLY A 38 5.97 6.05 -16.58
CA GLY A 38 5.16 7.27 -16.71
C GLY A 38 4.04 7.37 -15.66
N VAL A 39 4.27 6.84 -14.45
CA VAL A 39 3.26 6.82 -13.38
C VAL A 39 3.45 8.00 -12.42
N ASP A 40 2.35 8.67 -12.10
CA ASP A 40 2.27 9.71 -11.06
C ASP A 40 1.95 9.10 -9.68
N LEU A 41 2.95 9.03 -8.81
CA LEU A 41 2.79 8.50 -7.45
C LEU A 41 1.89 9.39 -6.57
N GLU A 42 1.88 10.70 -6.78
CA GLU A 42 1.00 11.62 -6.03
C GLU A 42 -0.45 11.44 -6.46
N GLY A 43 -0.68 11.24 -7.76
CA GLY A 43 -1.97 10.84 -8.32
C GLY A 43 -2.50 9.55 -7.71
N MET A 44 -1.68 8.50 -7.67
CA MET A 44 -2.04 7.24 -7.01
C MET A 44 -2.39 7.44 -5.53
N ALA A 45 -1.67 8.32 -4.82
CA ALA A 45 -1.93 8.61 -3.41
C ALA A 45 -3.28 9.31 -3.22
N ARG A 46 -3.60 10.29 -4.08
CA ARG A 46 -4.90 10.97 -4.09
C ARG A 46 -6.05 10.01 -4.39
N ASP A 47 -5.88 9.15 -5.39
CA ASP A 47 -6.90 8.18 -5.79
C ASP A 47 -7.11 7.11 -4.70
N ALA A 48 -6.03 6.62 -4.10
CA ALA A 48 -6.13 5.73 -2.95
C ALA A 48 -6.90 6.41 -1.81
N LYS A 49 -6.54 7.64 -1.44
CA LYS A 49 -7.23 8.41 -0.39
C LYS A 49 -8.72 8.57 -0.68
N ALA A 50 -9.08 8.86 -1.93
CA ALA A 50 -10.48 9.01 -2.34
C ALA A 50 -11.29 7.72 -2.20
N GLN A 51 -10.69 6.56 -2.50
CA GLN A 51 -11.40 5.27 -2.47
C GLN A 51 -11.45 4.60 -1.10
N ARG A 52 -10.43 4.79 -0.25
CA ARG A 52 -10.30 4.05 1.02
C ARG A 52 -10.20 4.93 2.28
N GLY A 53 -10.35 6.25 2.15
CA GLY A 53 -10.39 7.17 3.28
C GLY A 53 -9.10 7.17 4.11
N ASP A 54 -9.21 6.91 5.41
CA ASP A 54 -8.07 6.87 6.34
C ASP A 54 -7.42 5.48 6.48
N LEU A 55 -7.90 4.46 5.73
CA LEU A 55 -7.29 3.15 5.75
C LEU A 55 -5.84 3.22 5.24
N PRO A 56 -4.87 2.59 5.92
CA PRO A 56 -3.45 2.85 5.72
C PRO A 56 -2.99 2.41 4.33
N VAL A 57 -2.08 3.20 3.76
CA VAL A 57 -1.44 2.97 2.46
C VAL A 57 0.07 3.08 2.64
N VAL A 58 0.81 2.14 2.09
CA VAL A 58 2.28 2.16 2.07
C VAL A 58 2.75 2.21 0.62
N PHE A 59 3.50 3.26 0.29
CA PHE A 59 4.28 3.34 -0.93
C PHE A 59 5.69 2.83 -0.64
N THR A 60 6.17 1.85 -1.40
CA THR A 60 7.52 1.31 -1.18
C THR A 60 8.18 0.74 -2.43
N SER A 61 9.50 0.62 -2.39
CA SER A 61 10.28 -0.22 -3.29
C SER A 61 11.02 -1.26 -2.46
N LEU A 62 10.71 -2.55 -2.66
CA LEU A 62 11.46 -3.64 -2.01
C LEU A 62 12.90 -3.77 -2.48
N LYS A 63 13.28 -3.10 -3.58
CA LYS A 63 14.66 -3.04 -4.05
C LYS A 63 15.50 -2.07 -3.22
N ALA A 64 14.87 -1.07 -2.60
CA ALA A 64 15.55 -0.14 -1.72
C ALA A 64 15.91 -0.82 -0.40
N GLU A 65 17.06 -0.46 0.17
CA GLU A 65 17.44 -0.90 1.51
C GLU A 65 16.36 -0.49 2.52
N GLY A 66 15.86 -1.46 3.29
CA GLY A 66 14.79 -1.21 4.26
C GLY A 66 13.39 -1.01 3.66
N GLY A 67 13.19 -1.17 2.34
CA GLY A 67 11.87 -0.97 1.71
C GLY A 67 10.76 -1.86 2.27
N VAL A 68 11.10 -3.03 2.82
CA VAL A 68 10.13 -3.92 3.47
C VAL A 68 9.66 -3.43 4.85
N ARG A 69 10.45 -2.58 5.53
CA ARG A 69 10.25 -2.22 6.94
C ARG A 69 8.85 -1.69 7.25
N PRO A 70 8.27 -0.74 6.49
CA PRO A 70 6.93 -0.21 6.79
C PRO A 70 5.85 -1.31 6.80
N VAL A 71 5.97 -2.30 5.92
CA VAL A 71 5.03 -3.43 5.84
C VAL A 71 5.27 -4.41 6.98
N SER A 72 6.54 -4.77 7.25
CA SER A 72 6.86 -5.70 8.34
C SER A 72 6.49 -5.14 9.71
N ASP A 73 6.72 -3.84 9.92
CA ASP A 73 6.40 -3.16 11.18
C ASP A 73 4.89 -3.13 11.40
N TRP A 74 4.11 -2.81 10.36
CA TRP A 74 2.65 -2.87 10.43
C TRP A 74 2.15 -4.28 10.81
N VAL A 75 2.69 -5.33 10.18
CA VAL A 75 2.31 -6.72 10.50
C VAL A 75 2.68 -7.07 11.94
N ARG A 76 3.87 -6.68 12.41
CA ARG A 76 4.32 -6.92 13.79
C ARG A 76 3.44 -6.19 14.80
N THR A 77 2.99 -4.97 14.52
CA THR A 77 2.04 -4.26 15.37
C THR A 77 0.70 -4.99 15.41
N ARG A 78 0.16 -5.44 14.27
CA ARG A 78 -1.09 -6.23 14.25
C ARG A 78 -0.98 -7.53 15.04
N LEU A 79 0.17 -8.21 14.96
CA LEU A 79 0.44 -9.41 15.75
C LEU A 79 0.51 -9.09 17.25
N ALA A 80 1.18 -8.02 17.64
CA ALA A 80 1.25 -7.56 19.03
C ALA A 80 -0.16 -7.22 19.56
N ASP A 81 -0.95 -6.46 18.81
CA ASP A 81 -2.32 -6.11 19.18
C ASP A 81 -3.20 -7.35 19.35
N TRP A 82 -3.08 -8.32 18.44
CA TRP A 82 -3.83 -9.58 18.49
C TRP A 82 -3.43 -10.45 19.69
N THR A 83 -2.13 -10.53 19.99
CA THR A 83 -1.61 -11.32 21.12
C THR A 83 -1.83 -10.66 22.49
N ALA A 84 -2.03 -9.35 22.53
CA ALA A 84 -2.31 -8.58 23.74
C ALA A 84 -3.81 -8.52 24.11
N GLY A 85 -4.70 -9.07 23.27
CA GLY A 85 -6.14 -9.13 23.53
C GLY A 85 -6.48 -9.96 24.77
N PRO A 86 -7.57 -9.62 25.51
CA PRO A 86 -7.91 -10.25 26.77
C PRO A 86 -8.28 -11.72 26.55
N ALA A 87 -7.88 -12.57 27.51
CA ALA A 87 -8.34 -13.96 27.61
C ALA A 87 -9.87 -14.06 27.69
#